data_AF-A0A7C1NMB2-F1
#
_entry.id   AF-A0A7C1NMB2-F1
#
_cell.length_a   1.000
_cell.length_b   1.000
_cell.length_c   1.000
_cell.angle_alpha   90.00
_cell.angle_beta   90.00
_cell.angle_gamma   90.00
#
_symmetry.space_group_name_H-M   'P 1'
#
loop_
_entity.id
_entity.type
_entity.pdbx_description
1 polymer ?
#
loop_
_entity_poly.entity_id
_entity_poly.type
_entity_poly.pdbx_seq_one_letter_code
_entity_poly.pdbx_strand_id
1 'polypeptide(L)'
;MLACIFFNVGQGNSILIVLPPDEKSAGEKRYGVIDCCYSKYRHTEPPVLTYLRNYRVTCLEFIILTHADRDHFLGLSQLIKYFSSNGRSFKLFIESPIRCGDAAYNKYYSPEIEGSGLTESETNEYYNELMDIHKITCERYIDLKKRRKQPPFRYRSVLKSYEEIQLTHDL
;
A
#
# COMPACT_ATOMS: atom_id res chain seq x y z
N MET A 1 -25.24 -0.76 2.41
CA MET A 1 -24.97 -1.78 1.37
C MET A 1 -23.49 -2.12 1.40
N LEU A 2 -23.15 -3.41 1.39
CA LEU A 2 -21.80 -3.89 1.12
C LEU A 2 -21.64 -4.06 -0.40
N ALA A 3 -20.56 -3.56 -1.00
CA ALA A 3 -20.25 -3.79 -2.40
C ALA A 3 -18.74 -4.00 -2.62
N CYS A 4 -18.41 -4.81 -3.61
CA CYS A 4 -17.03 -5.01 -4.08
C CYS A 4 -16.95 -4.52 -5.52
N ILE A 5 -16.02 -3.60 -5.80
CA ILE A 5 -15.78 -3.06 -7.12
C ILE A 5 -14.39 -3.48 -7.54
N PHE A 6 -14.31 -4.23 -8.63
CA PHE A 6 -13.06 -4.75 -9.17
C PHE A 6 -12.58 -3.83 -10.29
N PHE A 7 -11.35 -3.37 -10.18
CA PHE A 7 -10.66 -2.63 -11.21
C PHE A 7 -9.65 -3.54 -11.90
N ASN A 8 -9.45 -3.35 -13.20
CA ASN A 8 -8.44 -4.06 -14.01
C ASN A 8 -8.60 -5.59 -14.08
N VAL A 9 -9.85 -6.09 -14.12
CA VAL A 9 -10.14 -7.53 -14.24
C VAL A 9 -9.40 -8.17 -15.43
N GLY A 10 -8.36 -8.96 -15.16
CA GLY A 10 -7.57 -9.68 -16.17
C GLY A 10 -6.11 -9.94 -15.78
N GLN A 11 -5.37 -8.91 -15.36
CA GLN A 11 -3.99 -9.00 -14.83
C GLN A 11 -3.73 -7.78 -13.95
N GLY A 12 -3.38 -8.02 -12.70
CA GLY A 12 -3.38 -7.05 -11.62
C GLY A 12 -4.77 -6.81 -11.02
N ASN A 13 -4.84 -6.76 -9.70
CA ASN A 13 -6.08 -6.59 -8.98
C ASN A 13 -6.04 -5.30 -8.17
N SER A 14 -7.07 -4.48 -8.28
CA SER A 14 -7.41 -3.51 -7.24
C SER A 14 -8.88 -3.68 -6.91
N ILE A 15 -9.18 -3.88 -5.64
CA ILE A 15 -10.53 -4.14 -5.17
C ILE A 15 -10.91 -3.03 -4.20
N LEU A 16 -11.98 -2.32 -4.52
CA LEU A 16 -12.60 -1.37 -3.61
C LEU A 16 -13.75 -2.06 -2.88
N ILE A 17 -13.68 -2.07 -1.56
CA ILE A 17 -14.75 -2.50 -0.67
C ILE A 17 -15.51 -1.26 -0.22
N VAL A 18 -16.79 -1.19 -0.58
CA VAL A 18 -17.72 -0.17 -0.10
C VAL A 18 -18.51 -0.77 1.05
N LEU A 19 -18.24 -0.28 2.25
CA LEU A 19 -18.89 -0.71 3.48
C LEU A 19 -20.14 0.13 3.75
N PRO A 20 -21.17 -0.44 4.39
CA PRO A 20 -22.29 0.34 4.88
C PRO A 20 -21.81 1.40 5.89
N PRO A 21 -22.54 2.51 6.03
CA PRO A 21 -22.34 3.45 7.11
C PRO A 21 -22.40 2.74 8.46
N ASP A 22 -21.59 3.21 9.41
CA ASP A 22 -21.75 2.93 10.84
C ASP A 22 -22.28 4.16 11.59
N GLU A 23 -22.59 4.01 12.88
CA GLU A 23 -23.07 5.09 13.75
C GLU A 23 -22.11 6.30 13.80
N LYS A 24 -20.81 6.08 13.57
CA LYS A 24 -19.76 7.12 13.64
C LYS A 24 -19.56 7.85 12.32
N SER A 25 -20.04 7.29 11.22
CA SER A 25 -19.90 7.82 9.86
C SER A 25 -20.99 8.81 9.44
N ALA A 26 -21.91 9.17 10.34
CA ALA A 26 -23.00 10.11 10.05
C ALA A 26 -23.83 9.76 8.79
N GLY A 27 -23.96 8.46 8.49
CA GLY A 27 -24.67 7.98 7.30
C GLY A 27 -23.82 7.94 6.02
N GLU A 28 -22.54 8.32 6.07
CA GLU A 28 -21.64 8.25 4.92
C GLU A 28 -21.13 6.82 4.68
N LYS A 29 -20.91 6.49 3.39
CA LYS A 29 -20.30 5.23 3.01
C LYS A 29 -18.84 5.20 3.50
N ARG A 30 -18.40 4.00 3.88
CA ARG A 30 -17.01 3.75 4.29
C ARG A 30 -16.31 2.94 3.19
N TYR A 31 -15.00 3.12 3.04
CA TYR A 31 -14.26 2.56 1.92
C TYR A 31 -13.01 1.83 2.41
N GLY A 32 -12.71 0.68 1.83
CA GLY A 32 -11.46 -0.03 2.03
C GLY A 32 -10.88 -0.46 0.69
N VAL A 33 -9.56 -0.51 0.58
CA VAL A 33 -8.87 -0.93 -0.64
C VAL A 33 -8.09 -2.21 -0.36
N ILE A 34 -8.19 -3.17 -1.26
CA ILE A 34 -7.35 -4.38 -1.29
C ILE A 34 -6.60 -4.36 -2.61
N ASP A 35 -5.28 -4.30 -2.53
CA ASP A 35 -4.35 -4.14 -3.64
C ASP A 35 -4.59 -2.83 -4.44
N CYS A 36 -3.55 -2.35 -5.10
CA CYS A 36 -3.60 -1.12 -5.88
C CYS A 36 -2.57 -1.16 -7.00
N CYS A 37 -3.05 -1.26 -8.23
CA CYS A 37 -2.23 -1.34 -9.42
C CYS A 37 -2.67 -0.34 -10.51
N TYR A 38 -1.73 0.12 -11.32
CA TYR A 38 -2.02 0.82 -12.56
C TYR A 38 -2.74 -0.12 -13.52
N SER A 39 -3.63 0.47 -14.32
CA SER A 39 -4.11 -0.22 -15.51
C SER A 39 -2.96 -0.31 -16.53
N LYS A 40 -2.89 -1.44 -17.25
CA LYS A 40 -1.91 -1.71 -18.32
C LYS A 40 -1.83 -0.61 -19.39
N TYR A 41 -2.86 0.22 -19.52
CA TYR A 41 -2.95 1.26 -20.54
C TYR A 41 -2.21 2.57 -20.21
N ARG A 42 -1.06 2.50 -19.51
CA ARG A 42 -0.23 3.68 -19.15
C ARG A 42 -1.03 4.79 -18.46
N HIS A 43 -1.87 4.45 -17.50
CA HIS A 43 -2.48 5.48 -16.68
C HIS A 43 -1.44 6.08 -15.73
N THR A 44 -1.44 7.40 -15.60
CA THR A 44 -0.61 8.11 -14.61
C THR A 44 -1.07 7.88 -13.17
N GLU A 45 -2.26 7.30 -13.00
CA GLU A 45 -2.94 7.10 -11.71
C GLU A 45 -3.67 5.74 -11.67
N PRO A 46 -3.68 5.04 -10.51
CA PRO A 46 -4.48 3.83 -10.33
C PRO A 46 -5.98 4.09 -10.48
N PRO A 47 -6.74 3.25 -11.21
CA PRO A 47 -8.18 3.46 -11.40
C PRO A 47 -8.99 3.54 -10.10
N VAL A 48 -8.59 2.78 -9.07
CA VAL A 48 -9.21 2.84 -7.73
C VAL A 48 -9.00 4.22 -7.09
N LEU A 49 -7.83 4.83 -7.27
CA LEU A 49 -7.54 6.17 -6.76
C LEU A 49 -8.35 7.24 -7.52
N THR A 50 -8.47 7.12 -8.85
CA THR A 50 -9.32 8.00 -9.65
C THR A 50 -10.78 7.93 -9.19
N TYR A 51 -11.30 6.73 -8.93
CA TYR A 51 -12.64 6.56 -8.37
C TYR A 51 -12.76 7.28 -7.02
N LEU A 52 -11.87 7.01 -6.07
CA LEU A 52 -11.90 7.61 -4.73
C LEU A 52 -11.83 9.14 -4.77
N ARG A 53 -11.06 9.73 -5.69
CA ARG A 53 -10.99 11.18 -5.94
C ARG A 53 -12.31 11.73 -6.45
N ASN A 54 -12.92 11.10 -7.45
CA ASN A 54 -14.18 11.54 -8.04
C ASN A 54 -15.33 11.54 -7.03
N TYR A 55 -15.32 10.57 -6.10
CA TYR A 55 -16.29 10.48 -5.00
C TYR A 55 -15.90 11.28 -3.76
N ARG A 56 -14.83 12.10 -3.84
CA ARG A 56 -14.33 12.95 -2.75
C ARG A 56 -14.11 12.18 -1.44
N VAL A 57 -13.65 10.93 -1.54
CA VAL A 57 -13.37 10.10 -0.37
C VAL A 57 -12.16 10.68 0.37
N THR A 58 -12.35 11.00 1.64
CA THR A 58 -11.32 11.57 2.51
C THR A 58 -10.75 10.54 3.49
N CYS A 59 -11.45 9.43 3.74
CA CYS A 59 -11.06 8.42 4.70
C CYS A 59 -11.20 7.00 4.14
N LEU A 60 -10.17 6.18 4.30
CA LEU A 60 -10.25 4.73 4.14
C LEU A 60 -10.27 4.02 5.50
N GLU A 61 -11.13 3.03 5.66
CA GLU A 61 -11.12 2.13 6.82
C GLU A 61 -9.86 1.28 6.83
N PHE A 62 -9.48 0.75 5.67
CA PHE A 62 -8.28 -0.05 5.53
C PHE A 62 -7.69 0.04 4.13
N ILE A 63 -6.40 -0.24 4.07
CA ILE A 63 -5.67 -0.59 2.86
C ILE A 63 -5.01 -1.94 3.16
N ILE A 64 -5.21 -2.93 2.29
CA ILE A 64 -4.64 -4.26 2.42
C ILE A 64 -3.79 -4.52 1.18
N LEU A 65 -2.54 -4.94 1.36
CA LEU A 65 -1.72 -5.53 0.31
C LEU A 65 -1.66 -7.04 0.52
N THR A 66 -2.16 -7.81 -0.44
CA THR A 66 -2.28 -9.28 -0.34
C THR A 66 -0.93 -9.99 -0.45
N HIS A 67 -0.05 -9.51 -1.32
CA HIS A 67 1.34 -9.96 -1.51
C HIS A 67 2.09 -8.95 -2.38
N ALA A 68 3.42 -9.04 -2.41
CA ALA A 68 4.30 -8.06 -3.05
C ALA A 68 4.54 -8.35 -4.55
N ASP A 69 3.53 -8.83 -5.28
CA ASP A 69 3.67 -9.02 -6.73
C ASP A 69 3.38 -7.69 -7.46
N ARG A 70 4.12 -7.43 -8.55
CA ARG A 70 4.11 -6.15 -9.29
C ARG A 70 2.68 -5.71 -9.65
N ASP A 71 1.83 -6.65 -10.04
CA ASP A 71 0.46 -6.38 -10.45
C ASP A 71 -0.53 -6.17 -9.27
N HIS A 72 -0.05 -6.22 -8.03
CA HIS A 72 -0.83 -5.96 -6.81
C HIS A 72 -0.48 -4.64 -6.13
N PHE A 73 0.73 -4.09 -6.30
CA PHE A 73 1.14 -2.87 -5.56
C PHE A 73 1.62 -1.70 -6.42
N LEU A 74 1.84 -1.86 -7.73
CA LEU A 74 2.31 -0.76 -8.58
C LEU A 74 1.27 0.37 -8.68
N GLY A 75 1.29 1.34 -7.78
CA GLY A 75 0.25 2.35 -7.60
C GLY A 75 -0.20 2.53 -6.15
N LEU A 76 0.15 1.58 -5.28
CA LEU A 76 -0.12 1.64 -3.85
C LEU A 76 0.62 2.80 -3.19
N SER A 77 1.83 3.13 -3.65
CA SER A 77 2.56 4.30 -3.17
C SER A 77 1.77 5.59 -3.38
N GLN A 78 1.16 5.79 -4.56
CA GLN A 78 0.32 6.95 -4.84
C GLN A 78 -0.94 6.99 -3.97
N LEU A 79 -1.58 5.84 -3.76
CA LEU A 79 -2.76 5.72 -2.90
C LEU A 79 -2.42 6.13 -1.46
N ILE A 80 -1.34 5.57 -0.90
CA ILE A 80 -0.88 5.86 0.46
C ILE A 80 -0.46 7.33 0.58
N LYS A 81 0.30 7.88 -0.37
CA LYS A 81 0.67 9.31 -0.41
C LYS A 81 -0.57 10.20 -0.41
N TYR A 82 -1.56 9.88 -1.25
CA TYR A 82 -2.80 10.64 -1.33
C TYR A 82 -3.57 10.66 0.00
N PHE A 83 -3.75 9.51 0.65
CA PHE A 83 -4.45 9.42 1.95
C PHE A 83 -3.57 9.74 3.17
N SER A 84 -2.29 10.08 2.97
CA SER A 84 -1.41 10.62 4.01
C SER A 84 -1.27 12.14 3.96
N SER A 85 -1.86 12.78 2.95
CA SER A 85 -1.85 14.23 2.76
C SER A 85 -2.99 14.96 3.50
N ASN A 86 -2.84 16.28 3.70
CA ASN A 86 -3.73 17.13 4.51
C ASN A 86 -5.23 16.89 4.23
N GLY A 87 -5.98 16.64 5.31
CA GLY A 87 -7.44 16.42 5.27
C GLY A 87 -7.89 15.02 4.88
N ARG A 88 -6.95 14.10 4.61
CA ARG A 88 -7.23 12.70 4.27
C ARG A 88 -6.56 11.73 5.24
N SER A 89 -7.10 10.52 5.33
CA SER A 89 -6.54 9.50 6.21
C SER A 89 -6.91 8.08 5.77
N PHE A 90 -6.20 7.10 6.31
CA PHE A 90 -6.64 5.71 6.36
C PHE A 90 -6.45 5.18 7.78
N LYS A 91 -7.36 4.33 8.29
CA LYS A 91 -7.30 3.88 9.68
C LYS A 91 -6.33 2.71 9.86
N LEU A 92 -6.27 1.81 8.89
CA LEU A 92 -5.49 0.59 8.95
C LEU A 92 -4.74 0.36 7.65
N PHE A 93 -3.48 -0.06 7.75
CA PHE A 93 -2.72 -0.62 6.64
C PHE A 93 -2.26 -2.02 7.08
N ILE A 94 -2.59 -3.03 6.27
CA ILE A 94 -2.11 -4.39 6.46
C ILE A 94 -1.33 -4.76 5.20
N GLU A 95 -0.04 -4.99 5.35
CA GLU A 95 0.68 -5.83 4.42
C GLU A 95 0.55 -7.27 4.90
N SER A 96 0.16 -8.19 4.03
CA SER A 96 0.41 -9.60 4.26
C SER A 96 1.89 -9.73 4.61
N PRO A 97 2.27 -10.51 5.64
CA PRO A 97 3.66 -10.69 5.96
C PRO A 97 4.34 -11.27 4.71
N ILE A 98 5.02 -10.40 3.96
CA ILE A 98 6.25 -10.78 3.29
C ILE A 98 6.96 -11.55 4.38
N ARG A 99 7.17 -12.85 4.18
CA ARG A 99 7.89 -13.68 5.14
C ARG A 99 9.33 -13.16 5.17
N CYS A 100 9.58 -11.99 5.74
CA CYS A 100 10.89 -11.39 5.93
C CYS A 100 11.57 -12.15 7.07
N GLY A 101 12.03 -13.36 6.76
CA GLY A 101 13.41 -13.68 7.10
C GLY A 101 14.29 -13.08 6.01
N ASP A 102 15.52 -12.72 6.34
CA ASP A 102 16.50 -12.11 5.43
C ASP A 102 16.60 -12.81 4.06
N ALA A 103 16.35 -14.13 4.03
CA ALA A 103 16.30 -14.92 2.80
C ALA A 103 15.12 -14.58 1.88
N ALA A 104 13.94 -14.24 2.39
CA ALA A 104 12.80 -13.86 1.56
C ALA A 104 12.77 -12.35 1.28
N TYR A 105 13.30 -11.51 2.16
CA TYR A 105 13.62 -10.13 1.77
C TYR A 105 14.58 -10.14 0.58
N ASN A 106 15.70 -10.87 0.65
CA ASN A 106 16.59 -11.03 -0.49
C ASN A 106 15.97 -11.79 -1.68
N LYS A 107 15.01 -12.69 -1.50
CA LYS A 107 14.35 -13.37 -2.63
C LYS A 107 13.30 -12.50 -3.34
N TYR A 108 12.63 -11.60 -2.61
CA TYR A 108 11.55 -10.73 -3.15
C TYR A 108 12.03 -9.31 -3.47
N TYR A 109 13.13 -8.84 -2.86
CA TYR A 109 13.73 -7.51 -3.06
C TYR A 109 15.10 -7.52 -3.75
N SER A 110 15.80 -8.65 -3.74
CA SER A 110 16.89 -8.90 -4.69
C SER A 110 16.24 -9.72 -5.81
N PRO A 111 15.80 -9.10 -6.92
CA PRO A 111 15.36 -9.90 -8.04
C PRO A 111 16.56 -10.78 -8.40
N GLU A 112 16.35 -12.09 -8.41
CA GLU A 112 17.14 -12.92 -9.29
C GLU A 112 16.88 -12.36 -10.70
N ILE A 113 17.77 -11.45 -11.14
CA ILE A 113 17.71 -10.75 -12.44
C ILE A 113 17.64 -11.80 -13.56
N GLU A 114 18.18 -12.98 -13.30
CA GLU A 114 18.09 -14.15 -14.16
C GLU A 114 16.71 -14.83 -14.05
N GLY A 115 15.82 -14.50 -14.98
CA GLY A 115 14.59 -15.26 -15.23
C GLY A 115 13.28 -14.51 -14.98
N SER A 116 13.31 -13.31 -14.41
CA SER A 116 12.11 -12.48 -14.20
C SER A 116 11.55 -11.85 -15.48
N GLY A 117 12.36 -11.78 -16.54
CA GLY A 117 12.00 -11.09 -17.79
C GLY A 117 11.86 -9.58 -17.67
N LEU A 118 12.20 -8.99 -16.51
CA LEU A 118 12.17 -7.56 -16.27
C LEU A 118 13.47 -6.91 -16.73
N THR A 119 13.37 -5.68 -17.24
CA THR A 119 14.54 -4.84 -17.46
C THR A 119 15.10 -4.31 -16.12
N GLU A 120 16.36 -3.89 -16.12
CA GLU A 120 16.98 -3.21 -14.97
C GLU A 120 16.18 -1.96 -14.55
N SER A 121 15.64 -1.21 -15.52
CA SER A 121 14.79 -0.05 -15.25
C SER A 121 13.50 -0.43 -14.51
N GLU A 122 12.82 -1.51 -14.92
CA GLU A 122 11.60 -1.98 -14.28
C GLU A 122 11.86 -2.54 -12.88
N THR A 123 13.02 -3.17 -12.71
CA THR A 123 13.51 -3.65 -11.42
C THR A 123 13.71 -2.48 -10.45
N ASN A 124 14.39 -1.42 -10.91
CA ASN A 124 14.61 -0.23 -10.10
C ASN A 124 13.29 0.49 -9.76
N GLU A 125 12.36 0.57 -10.70
CA GLU A 125 11.02 1.13 -10.45
C GLU A 125 10.27 0.34 -9.35
N TYR A 126 10.26 -0.98 -9.46
CA TYR A 126 9.66 -1.89 -8.48
C TYR A 126 10.26 -1.69 -7.08
N TYR A 127 11.60 -1.68 -6.96
CA TYR A 127 12.29 -1.50 -5.68
C TYR A 127 11.99 -0.14 -5.05
N ASN A 128 12.06 0.93 -5.85
CA ASN A 128 11.79 2.28 -5.40
C ASN A 128 10.35 2.42 -4.87
N GLU A 129 9.37 1.80 -5.53
CA GLU A 129 7.98 1.85 -5.08
C GLU A 129 7.78 1.11 -3.74
N LEU A 130 8.38 -0.07 -3.56
CA LEU A 130 8.31 -0.79 -2.28
C LEU A 130 8.99 -0.01 -1.16
N MET A 131 10.16 0.58 -1.43
CA MET A 131 10.86 1.42 -0.47
C MET A 131 10.05 2.66 -0.09
N ASP A 132 9.36 3.28 -1.04
CA ASP A 132 8.43 4.39 -0.79
C ASP A 132 7.27 3.98 0.11
N ILE A 133 6.62 2.84 -0.18
CA ILE A 133 5.53 2.29 0.64
C ILE A 133 6.01 2.04 2.07
N HIS A 134 7.18 1.41 2.21
CA HIS A 134 7.76 1.08 3.49
C HIS A 134 8.10 2.34 4.30
N LYS A 135 8.76 3.31 3.67
CA LYS A 135 9.11 4.60 4.27
C LYS A 135 7.88 5.35 4.78
N ILE A 136 6.85 5.51 3.95
CA ILE A 136 5.63 6.25 4.34
C ILE A 136 4.91 5.55 5.49
N THR A 137 4.87 4.22 5.47
CA THR A 137 4.25 3.40 6.52
C THR A 137 5.00 3.57 7.84
N CYS A 138 6.34 3.60 7.82
CA CYS A 138 7.17 3.86 8.99
C CYS A 138 7.00 5.29 9.53
N GLU A 139 7.04 6.31 8.67
CA GLU A 139 6.83 7.72 9.03
C GLU A 139 5.46 7.91 9.71
N ARG A 140 4.41 7.32 9.14
CA ARG A 140 3.06 7.33 9.71
C ARG A 140 3.02 6.67 11.09
N TYR A 141 3.68 5.53 11.25
CA TYR A 141 3.75 4.87 12.56
C TYR A 141 4.43 5.76 13.62
N ILE A 142 5.55 6.38 13.26
CA ILE A 142 6.28 7.29 14.14
C ILE A 142 5.39 8.46 14.55
N ASP A 143 4.65 9.06 13.61
CA ASP A 143 3.68 10.13 13.89
C ASP A 143 2.54 9.67 14.81
N LEU A 144 1.95 8.50 14.56
CA LEU A 144 0.91 7.92 15.43
C LEU A 144 1.40 7.67 16.86
N LYS A 145 2.64 7.16 17.00
CA LYS A 145 3.31 6.94 18.29
C LYS A 145 3.55 8.25 19.03
N LYS A 146 4.03 9.29 18.34
CA LYS A 146 4.22 10.65 18.92
C LYS A 146 2.91 11.23 19.43
N ARG A 147 1.79 10.98 18.74
CA ARG A 147 0.45 11.47 19.13
C ARG A 147 -0.21 10.69 20.26
N ARG A 148 0.48 9.72 20.89
CA ARG A 148 -0.05 8.84 21.96
C ARG A 148 -1.35 8.11 21.59
N LYS A 149 -1.64 7.98 20.30
CA LYS A 149 -2.70 7.08 19.84
C LYS A 149 -2.10 5.68 19.85
N GLN A 150 -2.73 4.71 20.52
CA GLN A 150 -2.31 3.32 20.38
C GLN A 150 -2.32 2.99 18.87
N PRO A 151 -1.17 2.62 18.28
CA PRO A 151 -1.17 2.21 16.89
C PRO A 151 -2.00 0.92 16.78
N PRO A 152 -2.97 0.83 15.86
CA PRO A 152 -3.64 -0.43 15.62
C PRO A 152 -2.59 -1.45 15.19
N PHE A 153 -2.50 -2.54 15.97
CA PHE A 153 -1.89 -3.84 15.71
C PHE A 153 -0.70 -3.97 14.71
N ARG A 154 0.42 -4.54 15.19
CA ARG A 154 1.57 -5.12 14.46
C ARG A 154 2.35 -4.22 13.48
N TYR A 155 2.85 -3.07 13.94
CA TYR A 155 3.94 -2.34 13.26
C TYR A 155 5.37 -2.74 13.72
N ARG A 156 5.49 -3.66 14.69
CA ARG A 156 6.79 -4.02 15.27
C ARG A 156 7.76 -4.69 14.28
N SER A 157 7.26 -5.48 13.34
CA SER A 157 8.10 -6.11 12.31
C SER A 157 8.61 -5.08 11.29
N VAL A 158 7.77 -4.11 10.92
CA VAL A 158 8.05 -3.08 9.90
C VAL A 158 9.15 -2.11 10.36
N LEU A 159 9.16 -1.72 11.64
CA LEU A 159 10.20 -0.83 12.17
C LEU A 159 11.57 -1.50 12.25
N LYS A 160 11.58 -2.78 12.63
CA LYS A 160 12.83 -3.51 12.79
C LYS A 160 13.55 -3.65 11.44
N SER A 161 12.78 -3.94 10.38
CA SER A 161 13.31 -3.94 9.01
C SER A 161 13.76 -2.56 8.55
N TYR A 162 13.06 -1.46 8.91
CA TYR A 162 13.49 -0.11 8.53
C TYR A 162 14.84 0.29 9.15
N GLU A 163 15.02 0.01 10.45
CA GLU A 163 16.27 0.26 11.15
C GLU A 163 17.42 -0.59 10.58
N GLU A 164 17.15 -1.85 10.23
CA GLU A 164 18.10 -2.75 9.59
C GLU A 164 18.49 -2.28 8.17
N ILE A 165 17.54 -1.78 7.37
CA ILE A 165 17.80 -1.27 6.01
C ILE A 165 18.64 0.01 6.03
N GLN A 166 18.35 0.98 6.92
CA GLN A 166 19.14 2.20 7.03
C GLN A 166 20.61 1.89 7.38
N LEU A 167 20.85 0.92 8.25
CA LEU A 167 22.20 0.48 8.62
C LEU A 167 22.98 -0.17 7.46
N THR A 168 22.30 -0.75 6.48
CA THR A 168 22.94 -1.40 5.31
C THR A 168 23.18 -0.47 4.11
N HIS A 169 22.63 0.74 4.10
CA HIS A 169 22.81 1.72 3.01
C HIS A 169 23.70 2.91 3.38
N ASP A 170 24.13 3.00 4.65
CA ASP A 170 25.13 3.96 5.13
C ASP A 170 26.58 3.39 5.14
N LEU A 171 26.82 2.24 4.47
CA LEU A 171 28.13 1.59 4.25
C LEU A 171 28.51 1.62 2.78
#